data_AF-A0A1W7CS29-F1
#
_entry.id   AF-A0A1W7CS29-F1
#
_cell.length_a   1.000
_cell.length_b   1.000
_cell.length_c   1.000
_cell.angle_alpha   90.00
_cell.angle_beta   90.00
_cell.angle_gamma   90.00
#
_symmetry.space_group_name_H-M   'P 1'
#
loop_
_entity.id
_entity.type
_entity.pdbx_description
1 polymer ?
#
loop_
_entity_poly.entity_id
_entity_poly.type
_entity_poly.pdbx_seq_one_letter_code
_entity_poly.pdbx_strand_id
1 'polypeptide(L)'
;MTTHPPAARHSQPPATAGARKVVAEGVVSAVRPDPRPRDGRRPVAWLHICAPPDWQIAPTARSLCECGRDERAAGRARVAALVAEHTAHRDTCPLRTPAPERNAA
;
A
#
# COMPACT_ATOMS: atom_id res chain seq x y z
N MET A 1 -29.17 44.96 -3.92
CA MET A 1 -29.33 44.74 -5.37
C MET A 1 -28.00 44.17 -5.87
N THR A 2 -27.87 42.85 -5.91
CA THR A 2 -26.58 42.17 -6.16
C THR A 2 -26.46 41.85 -7.64
N THR A 3 -25.53 42.51 -8.32
CA THR A 3 -25.20 42.23 -9.73
C THR A 3 -24.06 41.22 -9.78
N HIS A 4 -24.32 40.01 -10.25
CA HIS A 4 -23.28 39.05 -10.60
C HIS A 4 -22.69 39.41 -11.99
N PRO A 5 -21.38 39.28 -12.21
CA PRO A 5 -20.79 39.48 -13.54
C PRO A 5 -21.14 38.29 -14.47
N PRO A 6 -21.24 38.53 -15.80
CA PRO A 6 -21.60 37.47 -16.74
C PRO A 6 -20.47 36.44 -16.89
N ALA A 7 -20.86 35.17 -16.96
CA ALA A 7 -19.95 34.05 -17.18
C ALA A 7 -19.27 34.15 -18.55
N ALA A 8 -17.94 33.97 -18.57
CA ALA A 8 -17.16 33.92 -19.80
C ALA A 8 -17.59 32.72 -20.65
N ARG A 9 -17.98 32.95 -21.90
CA ARG A 9 -18.24 31.89 -22.87
C ARG A 9 -16.90 31.26 -23.27
N HIS A 10 -16.78 29.95 -23.14
CA HIS A 10 -15.64 29.22 -23.65
C HIS A 10 -15.72 29.11 -25.17
N SER A 11 -14.75 29.67 -25.89
CA SER A 11 -14.56 29.43 -27.31
C SER A 11 -14.01 28.01 -27.52
N GLN A 12 -14.73 27.18 -28.28
CA GLN A 12 -14.19 25.89 -28.69
C GLN A 12 -13.21 26.07 -29.86
N PRO A 13 -12.03 25.42 -29.82
CA PRO A 13 -11.12 25.39 -30.96
C PRO A 13 -11.72 24.55 -32.10
N PRO A 14 -11.34 24.81 -33.36
CA PRO A 14 -11.84 24.02 -34.50
C PRO A 14 -11.45 22.56 -34.34
N ALA A 15 -12.44 21.67 -34.55
CA ALA A 15 -12.25 20.23 -34.52
C ALA A 15 -11.31 19.82 -35.66
N THR A 16 -10.03 19.63 -35.32
CA THR A 16 -9.08 19.00 -36.24
C THR A 16 -9.21 17.49 -36.03
N ALA A 17 -9.80 16.80 -37.01
CA ALA A 17 -9.89 15.35 -37.00
C ALA A 17 -8.48 14.75 -37.10
N GLY A 18 -7.92 14.33 -35.96
CA GLY A 18 -6.68 13.56 -35.92
C GLY A 18 -6.87 12.21 -36.61
N ALA A 19 -5.84 11.76 -37.33
CA ALA A 19 -5.81 10.44 -37.98
C ALA A 19 -6.16 9.33 -36.98
N ARG A 20 -6.91 8.31 -37.44
CA ARG A 20 -7.31 7.17 -36.62
C ARG A 20 -6.06 6.47 -36.07
N LYS A 21 -6.02 6.27 -34.75
CA LYS A 21 -4.99 5.44 -34.10
C LYS A 21 -5.10 4.01 -34.65
N VAL A 22 -4.09 3.60 -35.40
CA VAL A 22 -3.87 2.19 -35.77
C VAL A 22 -3.16 1.49 -34.62
N VAL A 23 -3.62 0.29 -34.28
CA VAL A 23 -2.97 -0.60 -33.30
C VAL A 23 -1.70 -1.16 -33.94
N ALA A 24 -0.54 -0.89 -33.33
CA ALA A 24 0.67 -1.64 -33.64
C ALA A 24 0.54 -3.04 -33.03
N GLU A 25 0.77 -4.08 -33.82
CA GLU A 25 0.87 -5.45 -33.31
C GLU A 25 2.02 -5.51 -32.30
N GLY A 26 1.71 -5.90 -31.07
CA GLY A 26 2.65 -5.82 -29.94
C GLY A 26 3.76 -6.87 -30.03
N VAL A 27 4.97 -6.49 -29.60
CA VAL A 27 6.07 -7.44 -29.43
C VAL A 27 5.70 -8.47 -28.35
N VAL A 28 5.95 -9.75 -28.60
CA VAL A 28 5.85 -10.78 -27.55
C VAL A 28 6.92 -10.47 -26.50
N SER A 29 6.52 -9.84 -25.41
CA SER A 29 7.40 -9.61 -24.27
C SER A 29 7.57 -10.93 -23.56
N ALA A 30 8.66 -11.64 -23.85
CA ALA A 30 9.12 -12.71 -22.98
C ALA A 30 9.55 -12.06 -21.65
N VAL A 31 8.62 -11.98 -20.70
CA VAL A 31 8.92 -11.60 -19.32
C VAL A 31 9.97 -12.59 -18.83
N ARG A 32 11.20 -12.12 -18.66
CA ARG A 32 12.25 -12.94 -18.04
C ARG A 32 11.73 -13.39 -16.67
N PRO A 33 11.80 -14.69 -16.34
CA PRO A 33 11.53 -15.14 -14.99
C PRO A 33 12.35 -14.31 -14.01
N ASP A 34 11.75 -13.90 -12.89
CA ASP A 34 12.49 -13.27 -11.80
C ASP A 34 13.65 -14.20 -11.45
N PRO A 35 14.91 -13.76 -11.55
CA PRO A 35 16.08 -14.60 -11.25
C PRO A 35 16.14 -15.04 -9.79
N ARG A 36 15.26 -14.52 -8.92
CA ARG A 36 15.16 -14.91 -7.52
C ARG A 36 14.14 -16.05 -7.37
N PRO A 37 14.59 -17.29 -7.13
CA PRO A 37 13.67 -18.37 -6.78
C PRO A 37 12.94 -17.98 -5.50
N ARG A 38 11.60 -17.91 -5.58
CA ARG A 38 10.76 -17.69 -4.41
C ARG A 38 10.77 -18.98 -3.59
N ASP A 39 11.25 -18.91 -2.36
CA ASP A 39 11.31 -20.02 -1.39
C ASP A 39 9.93 -20.45 -0.85
N GLY A 40 8.85 -20.14 -1.58
CA GLY A 40 7.47 -20.34 -1.17
C GLY A 40 6.99 -19.41 -0.06
N ARG A 41 7.88 -18.65 0.60
CA ARG A 41 7.47 -17.73 1.66
C ARG A 41 6.82 -16.49 1.06
N ARG A 42 5.79 -15.99 1.73
CA ARG A 42 5.19 -14.68 1.45
C ARG A 42 5.19 -13.84 2.72
N PRO A 43 5.37 -12.51 2.63
CA PRO A 43 5.12 -11.64 3.76
C PRO A 43 3.64 -11.74 4.14
N VAL A 44 3.37 -11.98 5.42
CA VAL A 44 2.00 -12.06 5.98
C VAL A 44 1.72 -10.93 6.98
N ALA A 45 2.73 -10.12 7.31
CA ALA A 45 2.64 -8.99 8.22
C ALA A 45 3.48 -7.82 7.71
N TRP A 46 2.98 -6.60 7.91
CA TRP A 46 3.61 -5.34 7.52
C TRP A 46 3.56 -4.33 8.65
N LEU A 47 4.64 -3.56 8.80
CA LEU A 47 4.72 -2.40 9.68
C LEU A 47 5.07 -1.18 8.81
N HIS A 48 4.17 -0.22 8.75
CA HIS A 48 4.40 1.05 8.07
C HIS A 48 4.60 2.15 9.11
N ILE A 49 5.69 2.90 9.02
CA ILE A 49 6.01 4.01 9.92
C ILE A 49 6.21 5.26 9.07
N CYS A 50 5.45 6.31 9.36
CA CYS A 50 5.67 7.64 8.82
C CYS A 50 6.36 8.47 9.90
N ALA A 51 7.66 8.74 9.71
CA ALA A 51 8.45 9.65 10.54
C ALA A 51 8.82 10.88 9.70
N PRO A 52 8.12 12.02 9.86
CA PRO A 52 8.44 13.25 9.15
C PRO A 52 9.86 13.75 9.50
N PRO A 53 10.50 14.53 8.60
CA PRO A 53 11.83 15.08 8.85
C PRO A 53 11.85 16.11 9.97
N ASP A 54 10.72 16.77 10.25
CA ASP A 54 10.56 17.71 11.36
C ASP A 54 10.24 16.97 12.67
N TRP A 55 11.09 17.18 13.68
CA TRP A 55 10.95 16.58 15.01
C TRP A 55 9.73 17.08 15.79
N GLN A 56 9.12 18.21 15.42
CA GLN A 56 7.89 18.67 16.07
C GLN A 56 6.66 17.87 15.61
N ILE A 57 6.73 17.20 14.46
CA ILE A 57 5.60 16.43 13.93
C ILE A 57 5.60 15.04 14.55
N ALA A 58 4.46 14.64 15.11
CA ALA A 58 4.31 13.33 15.71
C ALA A 58 4.39 12.22 14.63
N PRO A 59 5.23 11.18 14.83
CA PRO A 59 5.25 10.05 13.91
C PRO A 59 3.96 9.25 14.00
N THR A 60 3.63 8.54 12.93
CA THR A 60 2.51 7.58 12.92
C THR A 60 2.99 6.21 12.47
N ALA A 61 2.29 5.17 12.89
CA ALA A 61 2.58 3.82 12.45
C ALA A 61 1.30 3.00 12.30
N ARG A 62 1.32 2.02 11.40
CA ARG A 62 0.27 1.02 11.21
C ARG A 62 0.91 -0.37 11.12
N SER A 63 0.41 -1.30 11.94
CA SER A 63 0.75 -2.72 11.93
C SER A 63 -0.40 -3.48 11.31
N LEU A 64 -0.13 -4.30 10.30
CA LEU A 64 -1.10 -5.11 9.58
C LEU A 64 -0.62 -6.56 9.53
N CYS A 65 -1.52 -7.51 9.74
CA CYS A 65 -1.26 -8.93 9.51
C CYS A 65 -2.48 -9.62 8.93
N GLU A 66 -2.25 -10.56 8.00
CA GLU A 66 -3.28 -11.40 7.40
C GLU A 66 -4.03 -12.26 8.42
N CYS A 67 -3.52 -12.41 9.65
CA CYS A 67 -4.23 -13.08 10.74
C CYS A 67 -5.41 -12.25 11.32
N GLY A 68 -5.63 -11.04 10.79
CA GLY A 68 -6.69 -10.13 11.23
C GLY A 68 -6.23 -8.98 12.11
N ARG A 69 -4.92 -8.85 12.40
CA ARG A 69 -4.38 -7.73 13.18
C ARG A 69 -4.30 -6.46 12.32
N ASP A 70 -4.90 -5.36 12.77
CA ASP A 70 -4.76 -4.02 12.20
C ASP A 70 -4.74 -2.98 13.33
N GLU A 71 -3.57 -2.44 13.63
CA GLU A 71 -3.36 -1.48 14.71
C GLU A 71 -2.68 -0.22 14.21
N ARG A 72 -3.01 0.91 14.83
CA ARG A 72 -2.47 2.22 14.47
C ARG A 72 -1.99 2.96 15.72
N ALA A 73 -0.89 3.67 15.59
CA ALA A 73 -0.32 4.50 16.64
C ALA A 73 0.08 5.87 16.09
N ALA A 74 -0.01 6.88 16.94
CA ALA A 74 0.50 8.22 16.70
C ALA A 74 1.28 8.70 17.93
N GLY A 75 2.37 9.43 17.69
CA GLY A 75 3.29 9.88 18.73
C GLY A 75 4.39 8.87 19.05
N ARG A 76 5.56 9.39 19.44
CA ARG A 76 6.81 8.62 19.59
C ARG A 76 6.69 7.39 20.47
N ALA A 77 6.18 7.56 21.70
CA ALA A 77 6.06 6.46 22.66
C ALA A 77 5.13 5.34 22.16
N ARG A 78 3.98 5.70 21.58
CA ARG A 78 3.02 4.73 21.05
C ARG A 78 3.53 4.03 19.80
N VAL A 79 4.23 4.75 18.92
CA VAL A 79 4.88 4.15 17.75
C VAL A 79 5.96 3.15 18.18
N ALA A 80 6.79 3.51 19.16
CA ALA A 80 7.80 2.59 19.71
C ALA A 80 7.16 1.34 20.33
N ALA A 81 6.07 1.50 21.09
CA ALA A 81 5.31 0.38 21.63
C ALA A 81 4.73 -0.51 20.52
N LEU A 82 4.14 0.08 19.47
CA LEU A 82 3.59 -0.66 18.34
C LEU A 82 4.68 -1.45 17.58
N VAL A 83 5.90 -0.91 17.47
CA VAL A 83 7.04 -1.64 16.88
C VAL A 83 7.40 -2.87 17.71
N ALA A 84 7.48 -2.72 19.03
CA ALA A 84 7.74 -3.84 19.93
C ALA A 84 6.63 -4.91 19.83
N GLU A 85 5.38 -4.48 19.81
CA GLU A 85 4.22 -5.37 19.73
C GLU A 85 4.11 -6.07 18.36
N HIS A 86 4.43 -5.37 17.26
CA HIS A 86 4.55 -5.98 15.93
C HIS A 86 5.63 -7.07 15.91
N THR A 87 6.77 -6.81 16.56
CA THR A 87 7.87 -7.76 16.66
C THR A 87 7.48 -9.00 17.45
N ALA A 88 6.87 -8.82 18.63
CA ALA A 88 6.42 -9.92 19.47
C ALA A 88 5.34 -10.77 18.77
N HIS A 89 4.40 -10.13 18.08
CA HIS A 89 3.36 -10.83 17.33
C HIS A 89 3.92 -11.69 16.20
N ARG A 90 5.01 -11.27 15.56
CA ARG A 90 5.63 -12.04 14.49
C ARG A 90 6.01 -13.46 14.93
N ASP A 91 6.30 -13.65 16.21
CA ASP A 91 6.74 -14.93 16.78
C ASP A 91 5.55 -15.78 17.28
N THR A 92 4.40 -15.15 17.56
CA THR A 92 3.17 -15.80 18.03
C THR A 92 2.07 -15.89 16.97
N CYS A 93 2.27 -15.28 15.80
CA CYS A 93 1.28 -15.22 14.74
C CYS A 93 0.96 -16.64 14.22
N PRO A 94 -0.32 -17.06 14.20
CA PRO A 94 -0.71 -18.41 13.81
C PRO A 94 -0.41 -18.73 12.34
N LEU A 95 -0.27 -17.71 11.48
CA LEU A 95 0.12 -17.87 10.09
C LEU A 95 1.64 -18.09 9.90
N ARG A 96 2.43 -17.83 10.94
CA ARG A 96 3.90 -18.00 10.95
C ARG A 96 4.36 -19.17 11.80
N THR A 97 3.68 -19.37 12.93
CA THR A 97 3.89 -20.47 13.85
C THR A 97 2.64 -21.35 13.79
N PRO A 98 2.56 -22.30 12.84
CA PRO A 98 1.43 -23.23 12.81
C PRO A 98 1.38 -23.95 14.16
N ALA A 99 0.20 -23.95 14.79
CA ALA A 99 -0.01 -24.77 15.97
C ALA A 99 0.33 -26.23 15.62
N PRO A 100 0.91 -27.02 16.54
CA PRO A 100 1.11 -28.44 16.29
C PRO A 100 -0.25 -29.04 15.94
N GLU A 101 -0.31 -29.71 14.78
CA GLU A 101 -1.50 -30.41 14.31
C GLU A 101 -1.97 -31.31 15.44
N ARG A 102 -3.14 -31.00 16.01
CA ARG A 102 -3.76 -31.87 16.99
C ARG A 102 -4.33 -33.03 16.17
N ASN A 103 -3.48 -34.03 15.91
CA ASN A 103 -3.90 -35.29 15.31
C ASN A 103 -5.08 -35.83 16.14
N ALA A 104 -6.29 -35.72 15.57
CA ALA A 104 -7.42 -36.51 16.02
C ALA A 104 -7.19 -37.91 15.46
N ALA A 105 -6.81 -38.84 16.34
CA ALA A 105 -6.75 -40.28 16.08
C ALA A 105 -8.14 -40.89 16.09
#